data_AF-A0A6A4M3J2-F1
#
_entry.id   AF-A0A6A4M3J2-F1
#
_cell.length_a   1.000
_cell.length_b   1.000
_cell.length_c   1.000
_cell.angle_alpha   90.00
_cell.angle_beta   90.00
_cell.angle_gamma   90.00
#
_symmetry.space_group_name_H-M   'P 1'
#
loop_
_entity.id
_entity.type
_entity.pdbx_description
1 polymer ?
#
loop_
_entity_poly.entity_id
_entity_poly.type
_entity_poly.pdbx_seq_one_letter_code
_entity_poly.pdbx_strand_id
1 'polypeptide(L)' 'MDSRLNRDFDTNSAWKALETAMACVELNSNRRLEMRKVVVNLRECLEMEKARVKAWKENEEHNSASGNTDYVTAET' A
#
# COMPACT_ATOMS: atom_id res chain seq x y z
N MET A 1 16.48 2.08 0.64
CA MET A 1 15.07 1.94 1.03
C MET A 1 14.99 1.00 2.22
N ASP A 2 14.27 1.36 3.29
CA ASP A 2 14.08 0.48 4.45
C ASP A 2 13.28 -0.76 4.00
N SER A 3 13.86 -1.94 4.15
CA SER A 3 13.27 -3.20 3.68
C SER A 3 11.97 -3.56 4.39
N ARG A 4 11.73 -3.00 5.59
CA ARG A 4 10.48 -3.20 6.34
C ARG A 4 9.29 -2.49 5.68
N LEU A 5 9.56 -1.43 4.92
CA LEU A 5 8.54 -0.63 4.25
C LEU A 5 7.88 -1.40 3.10
N ASN A 6 8.65 -2.25 2.42
CA ASN A 6 8.17 -3.09 1.31
C ASN A 6 7.21 -4.21 1.73
N ARG A 7 7.21 -4.58 3.01
CA ARG A 7 6.40 -5.69 3.52
C ARG A 7 5.02 -5.20 3.96
N ASP A 8 5.00 -4.10 4.70
CA ASP A 8 3.80 -3.64 5.39
C ASP A 8 3.09 -2.50 4.66
N PHE A 9 3.69 -1.88 3.64
CA PHE A 9 3.10 -0.76 2.88
C PHE A 9 3.34 -0.87 1.37
N ASP A 10 2.53 -0.18 0.58
CA ASP A 10 2.88 0.08 -0.82
C ASP A 10 4.14 0.96 -0.87
N THR A 11 5.18 0.52 -1.59
CA THR A 11 6.49 1.18 -1.61
C THR A 11 6.42 2.60 -2.19
N ASN A 12 5.56 2.82 -3.19
CA ASN A 12 5.39 4.15 -3.80
C ASN A 12 4.69 5.10 -2.84
N SER A 13 3.63 4.63 -2.18
CA SER A 13 2.93 5.39 -1.15
C SER A 13 3.82 5.78 0.01
N ALA A 14 4.67 4.85 0.47
CA ALA A 14 5.51 5.06 1.63
C ALA A 14 6.69 5.99 1.33
N TRP A 15 7.31 5.86 0.14
CA TRP A 15 8.33 6.81 -0.31
C TRP A 15 7.75 8.23 -0.47
N LYS A 16 6.56 8.35 -1.07
CA LYS A 16 5.90 9.64 -1.26
C LYS A 16 5.47 10.29 0.05
N ALA A 17 5.02 9.50 1.03
CA ALA A 17 4.73 9.98 2.38
C ALA A 17 5.99 10.49 3.08
N LEU A 18 7.11 9.77 2.96
CA LEU A 18 8.40 10.20 3.49
C LEU A 18 8.88 11.51 2.85
N GLU A 19 8.83 11.62 1.53
CA GLU A 19 9.18 12.84 0.80
C GLU A 19 8.33 14.03 1.26
N THR A 20 7.03 13.81 1.41
CA THR A 20 6.09 14.83 1.93
C THR A 20 6.45 15.25 3.35
N ALA A 21 6.79 14.29 4.23
CA ALA A 21 7.20 14.58 5.61
C ALA A 21 8.50 15.40 5.67
N MET A 22 9.51 15.03 4.86
CA MET A 22 10.77 15.77 4.75
C MET A 22 10.53 17.21 4.28
N ALA A 23 9.67 17.41 3.28
CA ALA A 23 9.32 18.74 2.79
C ALA A 23 8.54 19.58 3.82
N CYS A 24 7.86 18.98 4.80
CA CYS A 24 7.19 19.71 5.88
C CYS A 24 8.16 20.26 6.93
N VAL A 25 9.30 19.60 7.12
CA VAL A 25 10.30 19.94 8.15
C VAL A 25 11.49 20.75 7.62
N GLU A 26 11.46 21.14 6.34
CA GLU A 26 12.48 21.97 5.70
C GLU A 26 12.81 23.21 6.55
N LEU A 27 14.10 23.50 6.76
CA LEU A 27 14.49 24.58 7.67
C LEU A 27 14.04 25.94 7.16
N ASN A 28 14.08 26.13 5.84
CA ASN A 28 13.59 27.34 5.22
C ASN A 28 12.07 27.28 5.08
N SER A 29 11.36 28.17 5.81
CA SER A 29 9.90 28.25 5.79
C SER A 29 9.31 28.45 4.40
N ASN A 30 10.01 29.15 3.50
CA ASN A 30 9.55 29.42 2.14
C ASN A 30 9.69 28.19 1.23
N ARG A 31 10.45 27.18 1.65
CA ARG A 31 10.63 25.90 0.95
C ARG A 31 9.80 24.79 1.58
N ARG A 32 9.23 25.00 2.77
CA ARG A 32 8.26 24.07 3.35
C ARG A 32 7.07 23.92 2.42
N LEU A 33 6.60 22.68 2.31
CA LEU A 33 5.44 22.40 1.47
C LEU A 33 4.21 23.17 2.00
N GLU A 34 3.47 23.82 1.09
CA GLU A 34 2.20 24.45 1.46
C GLU A 34 1.23 23.40 2.02
N MET A 35 0.49 23.74 3.08
CA MET A 35 -0.45 22.81 3.72
C MET A 35 -1.45 22.16 2.73
N ARG A 36 -1.87 22.90 1.69
CA ARG A 36 -2.73 22.38 0.62
C ARG A 36 -2.08 21.20 -0.12
N LYS A 37 -0.80 21.35 -0.47
CA LYS A 37 -0.01 20.32 -1.15
C LYS A 37 0.23 19.13 -0.22
N VAL A 38 0.42 19.37 1.08
CA VAL A 38 0.55 18.30 2.09
C VAL A 38 -0.69 17.41 2.08
N VAL A 39 -1.88 18.01 2.14
CA VAL A 39 -3.16 17.26 2.12
C VAL A 39 -3.34 16.48 0.83
N VAL A 40 -2.98 17.04 -0.33
CA VAL A 40 -3.04 16.34 -1.62
C VAL A 40 -2.12 15.12 -1.62
N ASN A 41 -0.85 15.28 -1.26
CA ASN A 41 0.11 14.19 -1.27
C ASN A 41 -0.30 13.06 -0.31
N LEU A 42 -0.77 13.41 0.90
CA LEU A 42 -1.21 12.42 1.89
C LEU A 42 -2.47 11.66 1.42
N ARG A 43 -3.40 12.33 0.72
CA ARG A 43 -4.55 11.68 0.11
C ARG A 43 -4.13 10.66 -0.95
N GLU A 44 -3.19 11.03 -1.81
CA GLU A 44 -2.66 10.11 -2.83
C GLU A 44 -2.00 8.88 -2.19
N CYS A 45 -1.22 9.07 -1.11
CA CYS A 45 -0.65 7.97 -0.35
C CYS A 45 -1.73 7.04 0.21
N LEU A 46 -2.80 7.60 0.78
CA LEU A 46 -3.91 6.84 1.33
C LEU A 46 -4.67 6.05 0.26
N GLU A 47 -4.91 6.63 -0.92
CA GLU A 47 -5.61 5.92 -1.99
C GLU A 47 -4.78 4.76 -2.56
N MET A 48 -3.46 4.92 -2.68
CA MET A 48 -2.55 3.81 -3.06
C MET A 48 -2.61 2.67 -2.04
N GLU A 49 -2.57 2.99 -0.75
CA GLU A 49 -2.63 1.97 0.31
C GLU A 49 -3.99 1.25 0.35
N LYS A 50 -5.10 1.99 0.16
CA LYS A 50 -6.44 1.38 0.02
C LYS A 50 -6.51 0.43 -1.17
N ALA A 51 -5.92 0.78 -2.31
CA ALA A 51 -5.90 -0.08 -3.49
C ALA A 51 -5.13 -1.38 -3.19
N ARG A 52 -3.99 -1.30 -2.50
CA ARG A 52 -3.23 -2.48 -2.07
C ARG A 52 -4.05 -3.40 -1.16
N VAL A 53 -4.68 -2.84 -0.12
CA VAL A 53 -5.51 -3.61 0.82
C VAL A 53 -6.70 -4.27 0.12
N LYS A 54 -7.32 -3.60 -0.86
CA LYS A 54 -8.39 -4.21 -1.68
C LYS A 54 -7.86 -5.40 -2.49
N ALA A 55 -6.74 -5.23 -3.18
CA ALA A 55 -6.12 -6.31 -3.96
C ALA A 55 -5.73 -7.51 -3.08
N TRP A 56 -5.33 -7.28 -1.83
CA TRP A 56 -5.06 -8.35 -0.88
C TRP A 56 -6.32 -9.14 -0.51
N LYS A 57 -7.43 -8.44 -0.21
CA LYS A 57 -8.72 -9.09 0.10
C LYS A 57 -9.27 -9.88 -1.09
N GLU A 58 -9.19 -9.31 -2.29
CA GLU A 58 -9.64 -9.99 -3.52
C GLU A 58 -8.85 -11.29 -3.79
N ASN A 59 -7.54 -11.30 -3.52
CA ASN A 59 -6.72 -12.51 -3.65
C ASN A 59 -7.04 -13.59 -2.59
N GLU A 60 -7.41 -13.21 -1.36
CA GLU A 60 -7.81 -14.16 -0.31
C GLU A 60 -9.15 -14.84 -0.62
N GLU A 61 -10.10 -14.08 -1.18
CA GLU A 61 -11.41 -14.60 -1.61
C GLU A 61 -11.27 -15.60 -2.77
N HIS A 62 -10.39 -15.34 -3.74
CA HIS A 62 -10.12 -16.25 -4.86
C HIS A 62 -9.32 -17.50 -4.46
N ASN A 63 -8.40 -17.40 -3.50
CA ASN A 63 -7.63 -18.56 -3.02
C ASN A 63 -8.51 -19.56 -2.24
N SER A 64 -9.61 -19.09 -1.64
CA SER A 64 -10.58 -19.93 -0.92
C SER A 64 -11.44 -20.82 -1.85
N ALA A 65 -11.50 -20.53 -3.15
CA ALA A 65 -12.29 -21.30 -4.13
C ALA A 65 -11.53 -22.46 -4.81
N SER A 66 -10.20 -22.56 -4.64
CA SER A 66 -9.35 -23.56 -5.32
C SER A 66 -8.93 -24.75 -4.45
N GLY A 67 -9.40 -24.84 -3.20
CA GLY A 67 -8.93 -25.80 -2.19
C GLY A 67 -9.59 -27.19 -2.15
N ASN A 68 -10.49 -27.55 -3.08
CA ASN A 68 -11.16 -28.86 -3.05
C ASN A 68 -11.22 -29.51 -4.45
N THR A 69 -10.31 -30.46 -4.72
CA THR A 69 -10.63 -31.61 -5.57
C THR A 69 -10.24 -32.87 -4.81
N ASP A 70 -11.25 -33.50 -4.23
CA ASP A 70 -11.17 -34.79 -3.56
C ASP A 70 -10.65 -35.85 -4.55
N TYR A 71 -9.46 -36.41 -4.29
CA TYR A 71 -9.05 -37.65 -4.94
C TYR A 71 -9.82 -38.81 -4.31
N VAL A 72 -11.07 -39.05 -4.72
CA VAL A 72 -11.72 -40.36 -4.56
C VAL A 72 -12.65 -40.61 -5.74
N THR A 73 -12.21 -41.46 -6.68
CA THR A 73 -13.13 -42.40 -7.35
C THR A 73 -12.45 -43.75 -7.52
N ALA A 74 -13.12 -44.76 -7.00
CA ALA A 74 -12.77 -46.16 -6.86
C ALA A 74 -12.21 -46.83 -8.13
N GLU A 75 -11.19 -47.66 -7.93
CA GLU A 75 -10.90 -48.79 -8.83
C GLU A 75 -11.91 -49.92 -8.55
N THR A 76 -12.52 -50.46 -9.59
CA THR A 76 -13.17 -51.78 -9.62
C THR A 76 -12.73 -52.47 -10.90
#